data_AF-A0A9N9ZHQ0-F1
#
_entry.id   AF-A0A9N9ZHQ0-F1
#
_cell.length_a   1.000
_cell.length_b   1.000
_cell.length_c   1.000
_cell.angle_alpha   90.00
_cell.angle_beta   90.00
_cell.angle_gamma   90.00
#
_symmetry.space_group_name_H-M   'P 1'
#
loop_
_entity.id
_entity.type
_entity.pdbx_description
1 polymer ?
#
loop_
_entity_poly.entity_id
_entity_poly.type
_entity_poly.pdbx_seq_one_letter_code
_entity_poly.pdbx_strand_id
1 'polypeptide(L)'
;MAQLHLAETEPQPTDTDALLQIQHRRKIFWCAYAIDRAVCSSFDFPTSIPDNHITVDIAWRKIFENIDDDLLLEVASSTQPGTPLRGYSGHTNLSTALHVLVGRQLESEIQNTVLDKAYVPHSDVTFTWRIKLMEKLKEWNKGLELSCKPTQRGYVSPGWLTMIYYYNIVMLFRPTRRTAHGISGDWSVQACCHSLVLFRRFQMAREIAQPWLGLLTQFQIGVTLLYCFFATPPSRWKDSYTSPDVSDAIRACSSTLAILAERWAEAECIRDTFELLAGEIPIGLTWERPAMISAAARNGIEEHWAGLSKVVIHQPTLRMVREMATEPLVADFEIPSESEHDNSVTVDIMNSLEGVTPPMTEEMHRQWVADLQGGLGEGFDPAPDLDFSNRIYFSL
;
A
#
# COMPACT_ATOMS: atom_id res chain seq x y z
N MET A 1 31.21 -3.30 -6.69
CA MET A 1 29.84 -2.96 -6.26
C MET A 1 29.88 -1.62 -5.58
N ALA A 2 28.94 -0.72 -5.89
CA ALA A 2 28.79 0.49 -5.10
C ALA A 2 28.30 0.09 -3.71
N GLN A 3 29.05 0.47 -2.67
CA GLN A 3 28.66 0.27 -1.28
C GLN A 3 27.94 1.54 -0.81
N LEU A 4 26.73 1.42 -0.24
CA LEU A 4 25.90 2.56 0.15
C LEU A 4 25.62 2.50 1.65
N HIS A 5 25.74 3.64 2.32
CA HIS A 5 25.58 3.79 3.77
C HIS A 5 26.37 2.73 4.58
N LEU A 6 27.69 2.89 4.52
CA LEU A 6 28.64 1.99 5.16
C LEU A 6 28.79 2.31 6.64
N ALA A 7 28.56 1.32 7.51
CA ALA A 7 28.82 1.46 8.96
C ALA A 7 30.27 1.88 9.23
N GLU A 8 31.22 1.42 8.40
CA GLU A 8 32.65 1.74 8.49
C GLU A 8 32.97 3.22 8.16
N THR A 9 32.05 3.91 7.47
CA THR A 9 32.20 5.34 7.11
C THR A 9 31.49 6.28 8.06
N GLU A 10 30.75 5.75 9.05
CA GLU A 10 30.21 6.57 10.12
C GLU A 10 31.37 7.04 11.01
N PRO A 11 31.41 8.33 11.41
CA PRO A 11 32.42 8.79 12.34
C PRO A 11 32.27 8.02 13.66
N GLN A 12 33.39 7.78 14.35
CA GLN A 12 33.34 7.16 15.67
C GLN A 12 32.62 8.12 16.63
N PRO A 13 31.80 7.63 17.58
CA PRO A 13 31.02 8.47 18.51
C PRO A 13 31.92 9.07 19.60
N THR A 14 32.96 9.81 19.21
CA THR A 14 34.01 10.32 20.10
C THR A 14 33.64 11.64 20.77
N ASP A 15 32.81 12.45 20.13
CA ASP A 15 32.37 13.75 20.62
C ASP A 15 30.93 14.07 20.16
N THR A 16 30.39 15.18 20.67
CA THR A 16 29.04 15.66 20.35
C THR A 16 28.86 15.89 18.84
N ASP A 17 29.85 16.46 18.16
CA ASP A 17 29.75 16.75 16.72
C ASP A 17 29.64 15.45 15.91
N ALA A 18 30.45 14.44 16.23
CA ALA A 18 30.37 13.13 15.63
C ALA A 18 29.00 12.47 15.85
N LEU A 19 28.42 12.56 17.06
CA LEU A 19 27.08 12.02 17.35
C LEU A 19 25.99 12.71 16.50
N LEU A 20 26.05 14.03 16.35
CA LEU A 20 25.13 14.80 15.51
C LEU A 20 25.30 14.42 14.03
N GLN A 21 26.54 14.33 13.55
CA GLN A 21 26.83 13.93 12.17
C GLN A 21 26.30 12.53 11.85
N ILE A 22 26.43 11.56 12.77
CA ILE A 22 25.85 10.21 12.59
C ILE A 22 24.34 10.30 12.40
N GLN A 23 23.62 11.00 13.28
CA GLN A 23 22.16 11.09 13.19
C GLN A 23 21.71 11.80 11.91
N HIS A 24 22.36 12.90 11.51
CA HIS A 24 22.04 13.59 10.27
C HIS A 24 22.28 12.71 9.04
N ARG A 25 23.42 12.01 8.97
CA ARG A 25 23.73 11.10 7.86
C ARG A 25 22.69 9.98 7.73
N ARG A 26 22.34 9.36 8.85
CA ARG A 26 21.30 8.32 8.91
C ARG A 26 19.95 8.84 8.47
N LYS A 27 19.48 9.96 9.02
CA LYS A 27 18.21 10.59 8.63
C LYS A 27 18.15 10.86 7.12
N ILE A 28 19.18 11.50 6.57
CA ILE A 28 19.26 11.81 5.13
C ILE A 28 19.21 10.52 4.28
N PHE A 29 20.00 9.50 4.65
CA PHE A 29 20.02 8.24 3.91
C PHE A 29 18.66 7.55 3.93
N TRP A 30 18.03 7.44 5.10
CA TRP A 30 16.75 6.76 5.22
C TRP A 30 15.59 7.54 4.57
N CYS A 31 15.66 8.87 4.50
CA CYS A 31 14.76 9.65 3.63
C CYS A 31 14.90 9.24 2.17
N ALA A 32 16.13 9.21 1.65
CA ALA A 32 16.39 8.83 0.26
C ALA A 32 15.95 7.38 -0.02
N TYR A 33 16.18 6.48 0.94
CA TYR A 33 15.69 5.10 0.91
C TYR A 33 14.16 5.05 0.81
N ALA A 34 13.43 5.77 1.67
CA ALA A 34 11.97 5.78 1.65
C ALA A 34 11.41 6.26 0.30
N ILE A 35 11.97 7.35 -0.23
CA ILE A 35 11.58 7.90 -1.53
C ILE A 35 11.87 6.90 -2.66
N ASP A 36 13.04 6.26 -2.66
CA ASP A 36 13.38 5.23 -3.64
C ASP A 36 12.36 4.09 -3.61
N ARG A 37 12.00 3.59 -2.42
CA ARG A 37 11.00 2.52 -2.27
C ARG A 37 9.62 2.93 -2.74
N ALA A 38 9.16 4.11 -2.36
CA ALA A 38 7.87 4.65 -2.78
C ALA A 38 7.77 4.80 -4.31
N VAL A 39 8.80 5.37 -4.95
CA VAL A 39 8.81 5.57 -6.40
C VAL A 39 8.90 4.21 -7.12
N CYS A 40 9.81 3.34 -6.70
CA CYS A 40 10.00 2.04 -7.34
C CYS A 40 8.75 1.16 -7.18
N SER A 41 8.07 1.21 -6.03
CA SER A 41 6.83 0.45 -5.81
C SER A 41 5.71 0.90 -6.72
N SER A 42 5.48 2.21 -6.81
CA SER A 42 4.44 2.79 -7.66
C SER A 42 4.63 2.45 -9.14
N PHE A 43 5.84 2.18 -9.61
CA PHE A 43 6.12 1.84 -11.01
C PHE A 43 6.44 0.37 -11.27
N ASP A 44 6.47 -0.48 -10.24
CA ASP A 44 6.92 -1.89 -10.34
C ASP A 44 8.37 -2.03 -10.79
N PHE A 45 9.25 -1.10 -10.39
CA PHE A 45 10.66 -1.12 -10.75
C PHE A 45 11.51 -1.79 -9.67
N PRO A 46 12.64 -2.43 -10.07
CA PRO A 46 13.66 -2.80 -9.10
C PRO A 46 14.16 -1.56 -8.37
N THR A 47 14.42 -1.72 -7.08
CA THR A 47 14.89 -0.64 -6.22
C THR A 47 16.28 -0.14 -6.63
N SER A 48 16.51 1.18 -6.59
CA SER A 48 17.81 1.76 -6.98
C SER A 48 18.88 1.54 -5.91
N ILE A 49 18.46 1.43 -4.65
CA ILE A 49 19.33 1.14 -3.51
C ILE A 49 19.05 -0.29 -3.05
N PRO A 50 19.80 -1.32 -3.48
CA PRO A 50 19.56 -2.70 -3.02
C PRO A 50 19.79 -2.86 -1.52
N ASP A 51 18.90 -3.58 -0.83
CA ASP A 51 19.03 -3.79 0.63
C ASP A 51 20.35 -4.47 1.02
N ASN A 52 20.85 -5.38 0.18
CA ASN A 52 22.11 -6.10 0.41
C ASN A 52 23.37 -5.21 0.33
N HIS A 53 23.26 -3.98 -0.16
CA HIS A 53 24.34 -3.01 -0.20
C HIS A 53 24.35 -2.08 1.02
N ILE A 54 23.33 -2.19 1.91
CA ILE A 54 23.20 -1.42 3.14
C ILE A 54 23.86 -2.24 4.26
N THR A 55 24.96 -1.72 4.82
CA THR A 55 25.73 -2.43 5.85
C THR A 55 25.49 -1.87 7.25
N VAL A 56 24.95 -0.66 7.37
CA VAL A 56 24.37 -0.21 8.64
C VAL A 56 23.21 -1.15 8.96
N ASP A 57 23.27 -1.74 10.15
CA ASP A 57 22.37 -2.79 10.62
C ASP A 57 20.90 -2.43 10.34
N ILE A 58 20.31 -3.17 9.39
CA ILE A 58 18.96 -2.98 8.86
C ILE A 58 17.91 -3.31 9.94
N ALA A 59 18.31 -3.97 11.04
CA ALA A 59 17.41 -4.26 12.15
C ALA A 59 16.75 -2.97 12.68
N TRP A 60 15.43 -3.04 12.86
CA TRP A 60 14.50 -2.02 13.41
C TRP A 60 15.12 -1.05 14.45
N ARG A 61 16.06 -1.51 15.28
CA ARG A 61 16.69 -0.75 16.37
C ARG A 61 17.79 0.23 15.95
N LYS A 62 18.20 0.33 14.68
CA LYS A 62 19.38 1.14 14.29
C LYS A 62 19.23 2.02 13.05
N ILE A 63 18.00 2.26 12.58
CA ILE A 63 17.72 3.18 11.46
C ILE A 63 18.25 4.58 11.80
N PHE A 64 17.68 5.23 12.81
CA PHE A 64 18.22 6.37 13.54
C PHE A 64 17.53 6.44 14.91
N GLU A 65 18.05 7.24 15.84
CA GLU A 65 17.52 7.29 17.19
C GLU A 65 16.22 8.08 17.25
N ASN A 66 15.26 7.58 18.03
CA ASN A 66 13.95 8.20 18.28
C ASN A 66 14.12 9.43 19.21
N ILE A 67 14.72 10.51 18.68
CA ILE A 67 15.06 11.75 19.39
C ILE A 67 14.62 12.93 18.50
N ASP A 68 13.73 13.78 19.02
CA ASP A 68 13.30 14.98 18.31
C ASP A 68 14.48 15.93 18.02
N ASP A 69 14.42 16.64 16.90
CA ASP A 69 15.54 17.48 16.42
C ASP A 69 15.90 18.61 17.38
N ASP A 70 14.92 19.15 18.12
CA ASP A 70 15.10 20.17 19.14
C ASP A 70 15.82 19.66 20.39
N LEU A 71 15.67 18.37 20.71
CA LEU A 71 16.35 17.72 21.85
C LEU A 71 17.70 17.10 21.47
N LEU A 72 17.98 16.92 20.18
CA LEU A 72 19.13 16.17 19.72
C LEU A 72 20.47 16.72 20.23
N LEU A 73 20.65 18.04 20.23
CA LEU A 73 21.87 18.69 20.72
C LEU A 73 22.06 18.50 22.23
N GLU A 74 20.98 18.59 23.00
CA GLU A 74 21.00 18.40 24.46
C GLU A 74 21.36 16.95 24.82
N VAL A 75 20.73 15.99 24.15
CA VAL A 75 21.02 14.56 24.38
C VAL A 75 22.46 14.23 23.95
N ALA A 76 22.94 14.75 22.82
CA ALA A 76 24.32 14.55 22.37
C ALA A 76 25.36 15.18 23.31
N SER A 77 25.04 16.33 23.93
CA SER A 77 25.94 17.01 24.86
C SER A 77 26.00 16.32 26.23
N SER A 78 24.93 15.61 26.62
CA SER A 78 24.84 14.86 27.89
C SER A 78 25.28 13.40 27.79
N THR A 79 25.50 12.89 26.57
CA THR A 79 25.94 11.53 26.31
C THR A 79 27.43 11.36 26.56
N GLN A 80 27.84 10.22 27.14
CA GLN A 80 29.24 9.96 27.44
C GLN A 80 30.07 9.78 26.15
N PRO A 81 31.28 10.35 26.06
CA PRO A 81 32.17 10.11 24.93
C PRO A 81 32.42 8.61 24.70
N GLY A 82 32.35 8.17 23.44
CA GLY A 82 32.50 6.76 23.06
C GLY A 82 31.23 5.92 23.19
N THR A 83 30.12 6.50 23.65
CA THR A 83 28.81 5.81 23.71
C THR A 83 27.88 6.26 22.58
N PRO A 84 27.14 5.36 21.92
CA PRO A 84 26.12 5.76 20.95
C PRO A 84 24.92 6.42 21.64
N LEU A 85 24.25 7.32 20.91
CA LEU A 85 22.99 7.91 21.35
C LEU A 85 21.94 6.83 21.59
N ARG A 86 21.04 7.08 22.55
CA ARG A 86 19.92 6.21 22.86
C ARG A 86 18.61 6.97 22.73
N GLY A 87 17.75 6.52 21.82
CA GLY A 87 16.43 7.09 21.60
C GLY A 87 15.49 6.91 22.77
N TYR A 88 14.44 7.74 22.79
CA TYR A 88 13.37 7.64 23.77
C TYR A 88 12.47 6.44 23.49
N SER A 89 11.91 5.85 24.55
CA SER A 89 10.91 4.77 24.44
C SER A 89 9.47 5.28 24.26
N GLY A 90 9.24 6.59 24.34
CA GLY A 90 7.92 7.21 24.16
C GLY A 90 7.73 7.80 22.76
N HIS A 91 6.52 8.30 22.50
CA HIS A 91 6.17 8.96 21.23
C HIS A 91 6.93 10.27 21.05
N THR A 92 7.69 10.36 19.97
CA THR A 92 8.32 11.58 19.45
C THR A 92 7.72 11.94 18.09
N ASN A 93 8.12 13.07 17.49
CA ASN A 93 7.75 13.40 16.12
C ASN A 93 8.37 12.46 15.08
N LEU A 94 9.42 11.71 15.46
CA LEU A 94 10.12 10.76 14.59
C LEU A 94 9.58 9.33 14.69
N SER A 95 8.79 9.01 15.72
CA SER A 95 8.28 7.65 15.93
C SER A 95 7.47 7.14 14.72
N THR A 96 6.64 8.00 14.12
CA THR A 96 5.89 7.67 12.91
C THR A 96 6.81 7.45 11.71
N ALA A 97 7.84 8.29 11.53
CA ALA A 97 8.78 8.16 10.42
C ALA A 97 9.58 6.84 10.50
N LEU A 98 10.05 6.47 11.70
CA LEU A 98 10.68 5.16 11.95
C LEU A 98 9.75 4.00 11.60
N HIS A 99 8.48 4.11 11.97
CA HIS A 99 7.48 3.10 11.67
C HIS A 99 7.24 2.96 10.16
N VAL A 100 7.14 4.08 9.43
CA VAL A 100 7.02 4.08 7.95
C VAL A 100 8.23 3.42 7.32
N LEU A 101 9.46 3.72 7.77
CA LEU A 101 10.68 3.15 7.20
C LEU A 101 10.71 1.63 7.28
N VAL A 102 10.17 1.06 8.35
CA VAL A 102 10.06 -0.40 8.48
C VAL A 102 8.99 -0.96 7.57
N GLY A 103 7.88 -0.23 7.38
CA GLY A 103 6.93 -0.54 6.31
C GLY A 103 7.61 -0.57 4.94
N ARG A 104 8.50 0.39 4.65
CA ARG A 104 9.28 0.43 3.39
C ARG A 104 10.26 -0.72 3.24
N GLN A 105 10.83 -1.22 4.34
CA GLN A 105 11.66 -2.43 4.31
C GLN A 105 10.83 -3.68 3.97
N LEU A 106 9.61 -3.81 4.52
CA LEU A 106 8.69 -4.89 4.17
C LEU A 106 8.29 -4.81 2.69
N GLU A 107 7.97 -3.60 2.22
CA GLU A 107 7.66 -3.32 0.81
C GLU A 107 8.84 -3.68 -0.12
N SER A 108 10.07 -3.39 0.31
CA SER A 108 11.29 -3.79 -0.38
C SER A 108 11.43 -5.31 -0.48
N GLU A 109 11.16 -6.04 0.62
CA GLU A 109 11.17 -7.51 0.64
C GLU A 109 10.14 -8.08 -0.35
N ILE A 110 8.94 -7.48 -0.42
CA ILE A 110 7.90 -7.83 -1.41
C ILE A 110 8.43 -7.60 -2.83
N GLN A 111 8.90 -6.39 -3.14
CA GLN A 111 9.39 -6.02 -4.48
C GLN A 111 10.50 -6.93 -4.97
N ASN A 112 11.55 -7.07 -4.17
CA ASN A 112 12.73 -7.82 -4.56
C ASN A 112 12.38 -9.30 -4.82
N THR A 113 11.41 -9.86 -4.07
CA THR A 113 10.94 -11.23 -4.29
C THR A 113 10.06 -11.35 -5.52
N VAL A 114 9.10 -10.44 -5.71
CA VAL A 114 8.12 -10.50 -6.82
C VAL A 114 8.78 -10.22 -8.18
N LEU A 115 9.79 -9.35 -8.22
CA LEU A 115 10.54 -9.01 -9.43
C LEU A 115 11.69 -9.99 -9.74
N ASP A 116 11.96 -10.96 -8.86
CA ASP A 116 12.97 -11.98 -9.12
C ASP A 116 12.55 -12.87 -10.30
N LYS A 117 13.51 -13.23 -11.17
CA LYS A 117 13.25 -14.06 -12.34
C LYS A 117 12.78 -15.48 -12.00
N ALA A 118 13.14 -15.97 -10.82
CA ALA A 118 12.73 -17.27 -10.30
C ALA A 118 11.40 -17.24 -9.56
N TYR A 119 10.73 -16.07 -9.48
CA TYR A 119 9.45 -15.94 -8.82
C TYR A 119 8.35 -16.75 -9.54
N VAL A 120 7.74 -17.68 -8.81
CA VAL A 120 6.62 -18.51 -9.29
C VAL A 120 5.39 -18.25 -8.40
N PRO A 121 4.41 -17.45 -8.84
CA PRO A 121 3.32 -16.97 -7.99
C PRO A 121 2.46 -18.06 -7.33
N HIS A 122 2.42 -19.26 -7.92
CA HIS A 122 1.57 -20.39 -7.54
C HIS A 122 2.35 -21.53 -6.88
N SER A 123 3.61 -21.32 -6.48
CA SER A 123 4.40 -22.35 -5.80
C SER A 123 4.13 -22.39 -4.29
N ASP A 124 4.25 -23.57 -3.67
CA ASP A 124 4.14 -23.74 -2.20
C ASP A 124 5.15 -22.89 -1.43
N VAL A 125 6.34 -22.69 -2.02
CA VAL A 125 7.41 -21.85 -1.47
C VAL A 125 6.94 -20.39 -1.41
N THR A 126 6.38 -19.88 -2.51
CA THR A 126 5.82 -18.53 -2.56
C THR A 126 4.63 -18.39 -1.62
N PHE A 127 3.74 -19.38 -1.55
CA PHE A 127 2.62 -19.37 -0.61
C PHE A 127 3.09 -19.27 0.84
N THR A 128 4.03 -20.13 1.25
CA THR A 128 4.62 -20.10 2.60
C THR A 128 5.29 -18.76 2.91
N TRP A 129 5.99 -18.19 1.93
CA TRP A 129 6.58 -16.85 2.06
C TRP A 129 5.53 -15.76 2.26
N ARG A 130 4.43 -15.76 1.49
CA ARG A 130 3.32 -14.81 1.65
C ARG A 130 2.72 -14.85 3.06
N ILE A 131 2.53 -16.04 3.63
CA ILE A 131 1.99 -16.20 4.98
C ILE A 131 2.93 -15.56 6.02
N LYS A 132 4.23 -15.88 5.97
CA LYS A 132 5.23 -15.29 6.88
C LYS A 132 5.29 -13.77 6.75
N LEU A 133 5.17 -13.24 5.54
CA LEU A 133 5.20 -11.80 5.32
C LEU A 133 3.91 -11.12 5.75
N MET A 134 2.76 -11.78 5.60
CA MET A 134 1.49 -11.33 6.17
C MET A 134 1.56 -11.25 7.70
N GLU A 135 2.19 -12.21 8.38
CA GLU A 135 2.44 -12.13 9.84
C GLU A 135 3.32 -10.92 10.20
N LYS A 136 4.41 -10.68 9.46
CA LYS A 136 5.25 -9.50 9.64
C LYS A 136 4.45 -8.19 9.45
N LEU A 137 3.61 -8.11 8.42
CA LEU A 137 2.75 -6.95 8.16
C LEU A 137 1.72 -6.73 9.28
N LYS A 138 1.13 -7.82 9.81
CA LYS A 138 0.19 -7.73 10.94
C LYS A 138 0.88 -7.22 12.20
N GLU A 139 2.07 -7.73 12.51
CA GLU A 139 2.86 -7.26 13.66
C GLU A 139 3.27 -5.79 13.47
N TRP A 140 3.69 -5.41 12.26
CA TRP A 140 3.95 -4.02 11.92
C TRP A 140 2.71 -3.15 12.16
N ASN A 141 1.54 -3.52 11.64
CA ASN A 141 0.30 -2.75 11.83
C ASN A 141 -0.14 -2.68 13.30
N LYS A 142 0.12 -3.71 14.10
CA LYS A 142 -0.13 -3.69 15.55
C LYS A 142 0.78 -2.70 16.29
N GLY A 143 2.02 -2.52 15.81
CA GLY A 143 2.97 -1.53 16.34
C GLY A 143 2.55 -0.07 16.13
N LEU A 144 1.46 0.19 15.41
CA LEU A 144 0.95 1.53 15.12
C LEU A 144 0.62 2.32 16.38
N GLU A 145 -0.03 1.70 17.37
CA GLU A 145 -0.44 2.36 18.62
C GLU A 145 0.77 2.93 19.40
N LEU A 146 1.89 2.22 19.33
CA LEU A 146 3.15 2.62 19.97
C LEU A 146 3.90 3.69 19.17
N SER A 147 3.59 3.83 17.87
CA SER A 147 4.35 4.67 16.94
C SER A 147 3.64 5.97 16.58
N CYS A 148 2.33 6.05 16.79
CA CYS A 148 1.47 7.15 16.36
C CYS A 148 0.50 7.55 17.46
N LYS A 149 0.30 8.86 17.65
CA LYS A 149 -0.76 9.37 18.53
C LYS A 149 -2.10 9.35 17.78
N PRO A 150 -3.23 8.97 18.41
CA PRO A 150 -4.53 8.95 17.75
C PRO A 150 -4.99 10.31 17.19
N THR A 151 -4.46 11.40 17.74
CA THR A 151 -4.79 12.78 17.34
C THR A 151 -4.01 13.27 16.12
N GLN A 152 -3.02 12.52 15.64
CA GLN A 152 -2.25 12.89 14.46
C GLN A 152 -3.10 12.81 13.18
N ARG A 153 -2.90 13.77 12.27
CA ARG A 153 -3.64 13.90 11.01
C ARG A 153 -2.73 13.81 9.79
N GLY A 154 -3.33 13.56 8.63
CA GLY A 154 -2.61 13.44 7.36
C GLY A 154 -1.63 12.28 7.34
N TYR A 155 -0.45 12.53 6.79
CA TYR A 155 0.59 11.53 6.53
C TYR A 155 1.19 10.81 7.75
N VAL A 156 1.00 11.38 8.93
CA VAL A 156 1.47 10.79 10.20
C VAL A 156 0.32 10.22 11.00
N SER A 157 -0.88 10.13 10.42
CA SER A 157 -2.07 9.62 11.10
C SER A 157 -2.09 8.08 11.14
N PRO A 158 -2.80 7.49 12.12
CA PRO A 158 -3.08 6.05 12.12
C PRO A 158 -3.70 5.58 10.80
N GLY A 159 -4.69 6.32 10.29
CA GLY A 159 -5.38 5.95 9.06
C GLY A 159 -4.46 5.90 7.84
N TRP A 160 -3.44 6.76 7.77
CA TRP A 160 -2.48 6.76 6.67
C TRP A 160 -1.58 5.52 6.73
N LEU A 161 -1.10 5.17 7.92
CA LEU A 161 -0.30 3.95 8.12
C LEU A 161 -1.13 2.68 7.84
N THR A 162 -2.39 2.67 8.25
CA THR A 162 -3.33 1.60 7.89
C THR A 162 -3.57 1.52 6.38
N MET A 163 -3.56 2.65 5.66
CA MET A 163 -3.62 2.63 4.20
C MET A 163 -2.36 2.00 3.59
N ILE A 164 -1.17 2.34 4.09
CA ILE A 164 0.10 1.70 3.68
C ILE A 164 0.07 0.19 3.95
N TYR A 165 -0.51 -0.25 5.08
CA TYR A 165 -0.71 -1.68 5.38
C TYR A 165 -1.48 -2.39 4.25
N TYR A 166 -2.64 -1.85 3.87
CA TYR A 166 -3.45 -2.46 2.82
C TYR A 166 -2.80 -2.39 1.44
N TYR A 167 -2.07 -1.32 1.12
CA TYR A 167 -1.29 -1.25 -0.12
C TYR A 167 -0.28 -2.40 -0.22
N ASN A 168 0.43 -2.70 0.88
CA ASN A 168 1.36 -3.81 0.93
C ASN A 168 0.67 -5.17 0.77
N ILE A 169 -0.56 -5.34 1.29
CA ILE A 169 -1.35 -6.56 1.06
C ILE A 169 -1.71 -6.73 -0.41
N VAL A 170 -2.20 -5.67 -1.06
CA VAL A 170 -2.51 -5.69 -2.51
C VAL A 170 -1.26 -6.05 -3.32
N MET A 171 -0.11 -5.51 -2.92
CA MET A 171 1.16 -5.83 -3.53
C MET A 171 1.56 -7.30 -3.35
N LEU A 172 1.41 -7.83 -2.13
CA LEU A 172 1.82 -9.18 -1.74
C LEU A 172 0.94 -10.28 -2.38
N PHE A 173 -0.37 -10.06 -2.40
CA PHE A 173 -1.36 -11.00 -2.91
C PHE A 173 -1.82 -10.68 -4.34
N ARG A 174 -1.02 -9.93 -5.08
CA ARG A 174 -1.34 -9.46 -6.43
C ARG A 174 -1.95 -10.57 -7.29
N PRO A 175 -3.21 -10.42 -7.74
CA PRO A 175 -3.93 -11.50 -8.39
C PRO A 175 -3.41 -11.76 -9.80
N THR A 176 -3.57 -13.02 -10.20
CA THR A 176 -3.44 -13.53 -11.57
C THR A 176 -4.67 -14.38 -11.84
N ARG A 177 -5.00 -14.68 -13.09
CA ARG A 177 -6.12 -15.60 -13.43
C ARG A 177 -6.13 -16.89 -12.60
N ARG A 178 -4.95 -17.42 -12.30
CA ARG A 178 -4.77 -18.66 -11.54
C ARG A 178 -4.78 -18.47 -10.01
N THR A 179 -4.53 -17.29 -9.47
CA THR A 179 -4.56 -17.04 -8.02
C THR A 179 -5.81 -16.31 -7.54
N ALA A 180 -6.52 -15.61 -8.43
CA ALA A 180 -7.63 -14.73 -8.05
C ALA A 180 -8.80 -15.47 -7.38
N HIS A 181 -9.07 -16.70 -7.79
CA HIS A 181 -10.17 -17.50 -7.22
C HIS A 181 -9.85 -18.10 -5.84
N GLY A 182 -8.60 -18.02 -5.39
CA GLY A 182 -8.17 -18.52 -4.08
C GLY A 182 -8.02 -17.41 -3.04
N ILE A 183 -7.20 -17.69 -2.01
CA ILE A 183 -6.95 -16.75 -0.90
C ILE A 183 -6.38 -15.40 -1.36
N SER A 184 -5.68 -15.38 -2.50
CA SER A 184 -5.05 -14.15 -3.00
C SER A 184 -6.07 -13.12 -3.47
N GLY A 185 -7.15 -13.55 -4.13
CA GLY A 185 -8.21 -12.62 -4.53
C GLY A 185 -9.01 -12.12 -3.33
N ASP A 186 -9.28 -12.99 -2.36
CA ASP A 186 -10.00 -12.65 -1.13
C ASP A 186 -9.30 -11.51 -0.34
N TRP A 187 -8.02 -11.69 -0.02
CA TRP A 187 -7.21 -10.64 0.62
C TRP A 187 -7.08 -9.39 -0.24
N SER A 188 -6.94 -9.56 -1.57
CA SER A 188 -6.84 -8.42 -2.49
C SER A 188 -8.12 -7.60 -2.52
N VAL A 189 -9.30 -8.22 -2.60
CA VAL A 189 -10.60 -7.52 -2.61
C VAL A 189 -10.75 -6.71 -1.33
N GLN A 190 -10.57 -7.35 -0.17
CA GLN A 190 -10.68 -6.66 1.13
C GLN A 190 -9.70 -5.49 1.24
N ALA A 191 -8.43 -5.71 0.90
CA ALA A 191 -7.41 -4.67 0.98
C ALA A 191 -7.65 -3.54 -0.03
N CYS A 192 -8.12 -3.84 -1.23
CA CYS A 192 -8.47 -2.82 -2.22
C CYS A 192 -9.63 -1.95 -1.73
N CYS A 193 -10.69 -2.56 -1.17
CA CYS A 193 -11.83 -1.81 -0.67
C CYS A 193 -11.42 -0.80 0.42
N HIS A 194 -10.69 -1.27 1.45
CA HIS A 194 -10.21 -0.38 2.51
C HIS A 194 -9.27 0.71 1.99
N SER A 195 -8.35 0.37 1.10
CA SER A 195 -7.37 1.29 0.51
C SER A 195 -8.02 2.44 -0.25
N LEU A 196 -8.98 2.14 -1.13
CA LEU A 196 -9.66 3.12 -1.97
C LEU A 196 -10.55 4.05 -1.14
N VAL A 197 -11.30 3.49 -0.18
CA VAL A 197 -12.17 4.27 0.70
C VAL A 197 -11.35 5.17 1.63
N LEU A 198 -10.27 4.67 2.23
CA LEU A 198 -9.40 5.47 3.10
C LEU A 198 -8.75 6.63 2.34
N PHE A 199 -8.22 6.37 1.13
CA PHE A 199 -7.64 7.43 0.32
C PHE A 199 -8.67 8.52 0.00
N ARG A 200 -9.89 8.13 -0.38
CA ARG A 200 -10.98 9.08 -0.64
C ARG A 200 -11.33 9.93 0.58
N ARG A 201 -11.30 9.35 1.79
CA ARG A 201 -11.51 10.11 3.03
C ARG A 201 -10.44 11.17 3.23
N PHE A 202 -9.16 10.80 3.08
CA PHE A 202 -8.07 11.78 3.16
C PHE A 202 -8.17 12.87 2.10
N GLN A 203 -8.62 12.50 0.89
CA GLN A 203 -8.87 13.43 -0.20
C GLN A 203 -9.96 14.45 0.15
N MET A 204 -11.08 14.00 0.73
CA MET A 204 -12.20 14.86 1.13
C MET A 204 -11.87 15.74 2.34
N ALA A 205 -11.12 15.20 3.31
CA ALA A 205 -10.68 15.94 4.49
C ALA A 205 -9.55 16.95 4.19
N ARG A 206 -9.00 16.94 2.97
CA ARG A 206 -7.84 17.77 2.56
C ARG A 206 -6.63 17.60 3.47
N GLU A 207 -6.48 16.42 4.07
CA GLU A 207 -5.43 16.14 5.05
C GLU A 207 -4.09 15.75 4.41
N ILE A 208 -4.12 15.35 3.14
CA ILE A 208 -2.94 14.97 2.38
C ILE A 208 -2.82 15.83 1.12
N ALA A 209 -1.58 16.12 0.73
CA ALA A 209 -1.34 16.53 -0.64
C ALA A 209 -1.79 15.38 -1.56
N GLN A 210 -2.24 15.69 -2.77
CA GLN A 210 -2.64 14.69 -3.76
C GLN A 210 -1.50 14.54 -4.78
N PRO A 211 -0.42 13.82 -4.44
CA PRO A 211 0.68 13.60 -5.35
C PRO A 211 0.25 12.68 -6.47
N TRP A 212 0.82 12.92 -7.65
CA TRP A 212 0.67 12.07 -8.83
C TRP A 212 0.84 10.57 -8.52
N LEU A 213 1.86 10.21 -7.71
CA LEU A 213 2.12 8.82 -7.32
C LEU A 213 0.96 8.18 -6.56
N GLY A 214 0.36 8.90 -5.60
CA GLY A 214 -0.78 8.39 -4.84
C GLY A 214 -1.95 8.06 -5.74
N LEU A 215 -2.19 8.88 -6.76
CA LEU A 215 -3.29 8.70 -7.71
C LEU A 215 -3.05 7.56 -8.70
N LEU A 216 -1.80 7.36 -9.15
CA LEU A 216 -1.42 6.17 -9.92
C LEU A 216 -1.64 4.89 -9.10
N THR A 217 -1.25 4.89 -7.83
CA THR A 217 -1.50 3.74 -6.93
C THR A 217 -2.99 3.47 -6.78
N GLN A 218 -3.84 4.49 -6.73
CA GLN A 218 -5.30 4.31 -6.68
C GLN A 218 -5.85 3.64 -7.94
N PHE A 219 -5.38 4.03 -9.13
CA PHE A 219 -5.73 3.32 -10.36
C PHE A 219 -5.30 1.84 -10.32
N GLN A 220 -4.09 1.55 -9.85
CA GLN A 220 -3.60 0.18 -9.74
C GLN A 220 -4.46 -0.68 -8.81
N ILE A 221 -4.84 -0.13 -7.66
CA ILE A 221 -5.69 -0.81 -6.67
C ILE A 221 -7.11 -1.00 -7.23
N GLY A 222 -7.67 0.02 -7.88
CA GLY A 222 -8.98 -0.08 -8.55
C GLY A 222 -9.00 -1.16 -9.64
N VAL A 223 -8.00 -1.18 -10.52
CA VAL A 223 -7.86 -2.22 -11.56
C VAL A 223 -7.70 -3.59 -10.91
N THR A 224 -6.94 -3.70 -9.82
CA THR A 224 -6.76 -4.96 -9.09
C THR A 224 -8.09 -5.47 -8.53
N LEU A 225 -8.91 -4.60 -7.95
CA LEU A 225 -10.24 -4.93 -7.46
C LEU A 225 -11.12 -5.47 -8.59
N LEU A 226 -11.24 -4.75 -9.70
CA LEU A 226 -12.02 -5.20 -10.87
C LEU A 226 -11.49 -6.52 -11.44
N TYR A 227 -10.17 -6.68 -11.48
CA TYR A 227 -9.55 -7.90 -11.98
C TYR A 227 -9.88 -9.13 -11.12
N CYS A 228 -10.04 -8.98 -9.80
CA CYS A 228 -10.52 -10.08 -8.94
C CYS A 228 -11.93 -10.55 -9.35
N PHE A 229 -12.86 -9.64 -9.68
CA PHE A 229 -14.20 -10.01 -10.16
C PHE A 229 -14.17 -10.65 -11.55
N PHE A 230 -13.30 -10.14 -12.43
CA PHE A 230 -13.07 -10.69 -13.76
C PHE A 230 -12.53 -12.13 -13.73
N ALA A 231 -11.56 -12.39 -12.86
CA ALA A 231 -10.84 -13.65 -12.78
C ALA A 231 -11.47 -14.68 -11.82
N THR A 232 -12.47 -14.29 -11.03
CA THR A 232 -13.17 -15.19 -10.09
C THR A 232 -14.66 -15.29 -10.46
N PRO A 233 -15.17 -16.49 -10.72
CA PRO A 233 -16.58 -16.68 -11.02
C PRO A 233 -17.45 -16.57 -9.77
N PRO A 234 -18.76 -16.24 -9.90
CA PRO A 234 -19.62 -15.93 -8.76
C PRO A 234 -19.79 -17.10 -7.79
N SER A 235 -19.67 -18.35 -8.26
CA SER A 235 -19.74 -19.54 -7.40
C SER A 235 -18.62 -19.61 -6.36
N ARG A 236 -17.50 -18.92 -6.59
CA ARG A 236 -16.32 -18.88 -5.71
C ARG A 236 -16.17 -17.53 -4.99
N TRP A 237 -17.15 -16.64 -5.10
CA TRP A 237 -17.16 -15.40 -4.34
C TRP A 237 -17.34 -15.71 -2.86
N LYS A 238 -16.37 -15.24 -2.07
CA LYS A 238 -16.46 -15.24 -0.60
C LYS A 238 -17.15 -13.97 -0.11
N ASP A 239 -17.36 -13.87 1.20
CA ASP A 239 -18.00 -12.73 1.85
C ASP A 239 -17.35 -11.38 1.50
N SER A 240 -16.04 -11.36 1.23
CA SER A 240 -15.32 -10.15 0.79
C SER A 240 -15.84 -9.57 -0.53
N TYR A 241 -16.27 -10.41 -1.47
CA TYR A 241 -16.80 -10.01 -2.77
C TYR A 241 -18.25 -9.50 -2.70
N THR A 242 -19.00 -9.92 -1.68
CA THR A 242 -20.40 -9.53 -1.48
C THR A 242 -20.56 -8.37 -0.50
N SER A 243 -19.47 -7.89 0.08
CA SER A 243 -19.46 -6.73 0.97
C SER A 243 -20.00 -5.47 0.27
N PRO A 244 -20.84 -4.66 0.95
CA PRO A 244 -21.27 -3.36 0.43
C PRO A 244 -20.10 -2.42 0.11
N ASP A 245 -18.96 -2.60 0.79
CA ASP A 245 -17.76 -1.78 0.62
C ASP A 245 -17.19 -1.84 -0.80
N VAL A 246 -17.48 -2.92 -1.56
CA VAL A 246 -17.01 -3.06 -2.95
C VAL A 246 -17.56 -1.93 -3.83
N SER A 247 -18.86 -1.67 -3.73
CA SER A 247 -19.51 -0.62 -4.54
C SER A 247 -19.00 0.77 -4.15
N ASP A 248 -18.79 1.00 -2.85
CA ASP A 248 -18.28 2.27 -2.35
C ASP A 248 -16.81 2.47 -2.74
N ALA A 249 -16.00 1.41 -2.74
CA ALA A 249 -14.61 1.44 -3.17
C ALA A 249 -14.47 1.76 -4.66
N ILE A 250 -15.28 1.15 -5.53
CA ILE A 250 -15.28 1.45 -6.97
C ILE A 250 -15.66 2.92 -7.21
N ARG A 251 -16.73 3.40 -6.57
CA ARG A 251 -17.15 4.81 -6.64
C ARG A 251 -16.08 5.77 -6.12
N ALA A 252 -15.41 5.40 -5.03
CA ALA A 252 -14.30 6.16 -4.47
C ALA A 252 -13.13 6.25 -5.45
N CYS A 253 -12.80 5.14 -6.12
CA CYS A 253 -11.78 5.09 -7.17
C CYS A 253 -12.15 5.98 -8.36
N SER A 254 -13.34 5.81 -8.94
CA SER A 254 -13.87 6.64 -10.03
C SER A 254 -13.79 8.14 -9.70
N SER A 255 -14.27 8.53 -8.52
CA SER A 255 -14.24 9.92 -8.06
C SER A 255 -12.83 10.46 -7.90
N THR A 256 -11.90 9.62 -7.43
CA THR A 256 -10.49 9.99 -7.26
C THR A 256 -9.80 10.21 -8.61
N LEU A 257 -10.06 9.32 -9.58
CA LEU A 257 -9.50 9.42 -10.94
C LEU A 257 -10.12 10.55 -11.76
N ALA A 258 -11.39 10.90 -11.53
CA ALA A 258 -12.00 12.08 -12.13
C ALA A 258 -11.28 13.36 -11.69
N ILE A 259 -11.01 13.51 -10.40
CA ILE A 259 -10.25 14.66 -9.85
C ILE A 259 -8.81 14.67 -10.37
N LEU A 260 -8.19 13.50 -10.56
CA LEU A 260 -6.87 13.38 -11.19
C LEU A 260 -6.92 13.94 -12.63
N ALA A 261 -7.88 13.49 -13.44
CA ALA A 261 -8.00 13.92 -14.84
C ALA A 261 -8.32 15.42 -14.99
N GLU A 262 -9.07 16.01 -14.04
CA GLU A 262 -9.31 17.46 -14.01
C GLU A 262 -8.01 18.27 -13.79
N ARG A 263 -7.06 17.71 -13.05
CA ARG A 263 -5.78 18.37 -12.72
C ARG A 263 -4.69 18.12 -13.75
N TRP A 264 -4.70 16.97 -14.41
CA TRP A 264 -3.72 16.56 -15.40
C TRP A 264 -4.40 15.91 -16.61
N ALA A 265 -4.38 16.60 -17.74
CA ALA A 265 -5.01 16.12 -18.98
C ALA A 265 -4.43 14.78 -19.46
N GLU A 266 -3.14 14.53 -19.18
CA GLU A 266 -2.48 13.26 -19.50
C GLU A 266 -3.11 12.05 -18.78
N ALA A 267 -3.82 12.29 -17.68
CA ALA A 267 -4.49 11.25 -16.90
C ALA A 267 -5.94 10.98 -17.32
N GLU A 268 -6.48 11.69 -18.32
CA GLU A 268 -7.83 11.40 -18.86
C GLU A 268 -7.93 9.94 -19.33
N CYS A 269 -6.88 9.44 -20.01
CA CYS A 269 -6.82 8.06 -20.46
C CYS A 269 -6.90 7.04 -19.31
N ILE A 270 -6.41 7.38 -18.11
CA ILE A 270 -6.48 6.52 -16.91
C ILE A 270 -7.92 6.44 -16.42
N ARG A 271 -8.55 7.61 -16.24
CA ARG A 271 -9.96 7.72 -15.83
C ARG A 271 -10.86 6.96 -16.80
N ASP A 272 -10.75 7.25 -18.09
CA ASP A 272 -11.65 6.71 -19.11
C ASP A 272 -11.49 5.19 -19.24
N THR A 273 -10.26 4.68 -19.18
CA THR A 273 -10.01 3.23 -19.14
C THR A 273 -10.65 2.59 -17.91
N PHE A 274 -10.51 3.21 -16.73
CA PHE A 274 -11.12 2.68 -15.51
C PHE A 274 -12.65 2.65 -15.60
N GLU A 275 -13.29 3.71 -16.07
CA GLU A 275 -14.74 3.79 -16.22
C GLU A 275 -15.28 2.74 -17.20
N LEU A 276 -14.59 2.52 -18.33
CA LEU A 276 -14.95 1.46 -19.27
C LEU A 276 -14.89 0.07 -18.62
N LEU A 277 -13.86 -0.20 -17.82
CA LEU A 277 -13.76 -1.47 -17.09
C LEU A 277 -14.82 -1.59 -15.99
N ALA A 278 -14.99 -0.56 -15.17
CA ALA A 278 -15.95 -0.55 -14.07
C ALA A 278 -17.40 -0.72 -14.55
N GLY A 279 -17.72 -0.22 -15.75
CA GLY A 279 -19.03 -0.36 -16.38
C GLY A 279 -19.29 -1.73 -17.02
N GLU A 280 -18.27 -2.57 -17.21
CA GLU A 280 -18.39 -3.86 -17.91
C GLU A 280 -18.13 -5.08 -17.00
N ILE A 281 -17.35 -4.92 -15.93
CA ILE A 281 -17.00 -6.02 -15.04
C ILE A 281 -18.13 -6.27 -14.01
N PRO A 282 -18.72 -7.48 -13.98
CA PRO A 282 -19.85 -7.76 -13.13
C PRO A 282 -19.45 -7.90 -11.66
N ILE A 283 -19.88 -6.93 -10.85
CA ILE A 283 -19.63 -6.90 -9.40
C ILE A 283 -20.81 -7.38 -8.54
N GLY A 284 -22.00 -7.51 -9.12
CA GLY A 284 -23.22 -7.93 -8.44
C GLY A 284 -23.69 -9.29 -8.92
N LEU A 285 -24.25 -10.10 -8.01
CA LEU A 285 -24.80 -11.43 -8.33
C LEU A 285 -25.96 -11.36 -9.35
N THR A 286 -26.66 -10.23 -9.38
CA THR A 286 -27.79 -9.98 -10.30
C THR A 286 -27.34 -9.47 -11.67
N TRP A 287 -26.06 -9.17 -11.85
CA TRP A 287 -25.53 -8.65 -13.11
C TRP A 287 -25.29 -9.82 -14.06
N GLU A 288 -25.86 -9.76 -15.27
CA GLU A 288 -25.55 -10.71 -16.33
C GLU A 288 -24.03 -10.71 -16.57
N ARG A 289 -23.41 -11.88 -16.45
CA ARG A 289 -21.97 -12.07 -16.64
C ARG A 289 -21.70 -12.35 -18.11
N PRO A 290 -21.22 -11.38 -18.91
CA PRO A 290 -20.93 -11.64 -20.30
C PRO A 290 -19.71 -12.55 -20.41
N ALA A 291 -19.60 -13.31 -21.51
CA ALA A 291 -18.42 -14.11 -21.78
C ALA A 291 -17.17 -13.21 -21.96
N MET A 292 -17.36 -11.99 -22.45
CA MET A 292 -16.31 -11.00 -22.69
C MET A 292 -16.92 -9.60 -22.58
N ILE A 293 -16.13 -8.60 -22.19
CA ILE A 293 -16.58 -7.21 -22.18
C ILE A 293 -17.01 -6.76 -23.58
N SER A 294 -17.88 -5.75 -23.66
CA SER A 294 -18.48 -5.29 -24.91
C SER A 294 -17.42 -4.86 -25.94
N ALA A 295 -17.74 -5.01 -27.24
CA ALA A 295 -16.86 -4.55 -28.30
C ALA A 295 -16.59 -3.04 -28.23
N ALA A 296 -17.56 -2.25 -27.75
CA ALA A 296 -17.41 -0.82 -27.54
C ALA A 296 -16.36 -0.52 -26.48
N ALA A 297 -16.42 -1.19 -25.32
CA ALA A 297 -15.43 -1.02 -24.26
C ALA A 297 -14.02 -1.47 -24.69
N ARG A 298 -13.91 -2.58 -25.43
CA ARG A 298 -12.61 -3.03 -25.98
C ARG A 298 -11.98 -2.01 -26.92
N ASN A 299 -12.79 -1.46 -27.84
CA ASN A 299 -12.32 -0.44 -28.77
C ASN A 299 -11.90 0.85 -28.02
N GLY A 300 -12.69 1.28 -27.03
CA GLY A 300 -12.34 2.44 -26.19
C GLY A 300 -11.03 2.23 -25.41
N ILE A 301 -10.83 1.06 -24.82
CA ILE A 301 -9.57 0.73 -24.12
C ILE A 301 -8.39 0.75 -25.11
N GLU A 302 -8.56 0.22 -26.33
CA GLU A 302 -7.52 0.24 -27.37
C GLU A 302 -7.20 1.67 -27.83
N GLU A 303 -8.21 2.55 -27.97
CA GLU A 303 -8.02 3.97 -28.29
C GLU A 303 -7.19 4.69 -27.21
N HIS A 304 -7.43 4.39 -25.93
CA HIS A 304 -6.70 4.97 -24.81
C HIS A 304 -5.33 4.30 -24.54
N TRP A 305 -5.06 3.13 -25.12
CA TRP A 305 -3.90 2.28 -24.77
C TRP A 305 -2.55 2.97 -24.95
N ALA A 306 -2.38 3.72 -26.04
CA ALA A 306 -1.12 4.43 -26.32
C ALA A 306 -0.83 5.55 -25.31
N GLY A 307 -1.88 6.17 -24.76
CA GLY A 307 -1.74 7.13 -23.66
C GLY A 307 -1.49 6.41 -22.35
N LEU A 308 -2.32 5.42 -22.03
CA LEU A 308 -2.26 4.65 -20.80
C LEU A 308 -0.87 4.02 -20.58
N SER A 309 -0.31 3.38 -21.60
CA SER A 309 1.01 2.72 -21.52
C SER A 309 2.20 3.67 -21.37
N LYS A 310 2.03 4.96 -21.72
CA LYS A 310 3.06 5.99 -21.47
C LYS A 310 3.00 6.52 -20.04
N VAL A 311 1.81 6.55 -19.46
CA VAL A 311 1.53 7.18 -18.17
C VAL A 311 1.62 6.16 -17.02
N VAL A 312 0.98 5.00 -17.20
CA VAL A 312 0.97 3.87 -16.26
C VAL A 312 2.09 2.91 -16.67
N ILE A 313 3.28 3.11 -16.11
CA ILE A 313 4.45 2.27 -16.45
C ILE A 313 4.39 0.89 -15.74
N HIS A 314 3.56 0.79 -14.69
CA HIS A 314 3.37 -0.39 -13.86
C HIS A 314 2.83 -1.60 -14.66
N GLN A 315 3.74 -2.51 -15.03
CA GLN A 315 3.47 -3.59 -15.99
C GLN A 315 2.33 -4.53 -15.58
N PRO A 316 2.19 -4.96 -14.32
CA PRO A 316 1.13 -5.89 -13.97
C PRO A 316 -0.26 -5.26 -14.03
N THR A 317 -0.37 -3.95 -13.81
CA THR A 317 -1.65 -3.24 -14.00
C THR A 317 -2.01 -3.18 -15.48
N LEU A 318 -1.07 -2.81 -16.35
CA LEU A 318 -1.28 -2.86 -17.80
C LEU A 318 -1.66 -4.27 -18.27
N ARG A 319 -1.02 -5.31 -17.73
CA ARG A 319 -1.36 -6.70 -18.01
C ARG A 319 -2.81 -7.01 -17.61
N MET A 320 -3.23 -6.64 -16.39
CA MET A 320 -4.61 -6.86 -15.93
C MET A 320 -5.63 -6.14 -16.82
N VAL A 321 -5.38 -4.89 -17.20
CA VAL A 321 -6.22 -4.14 -18.15
C VAL A 321 -6.29 -4.87 -19.49
N ARG A 322 -5.14 -5.31 -20.03
CA ARG A 322 -5.08 -6.02 -21.32
C ARG A 322 -5.86 -7.32 -21.28
N GLU A 323 -5.65 -8.12 -20.24
CA GLU A 323 -6.37 -9.39 -20.06
C GLU A 323 -7.88 -9.15 -19.94
N MET A 324 -8.33 -8.15 -19.19
CA MET A 324 -9.77 -7.79 -19.13
C MET A 324 -10.34 -7.39 -20.49
N ALA A 325 -9.53 -6.76 -21.35
CA ALA A 325 -9.95 -6.33 -22.66
C ALA A 325 -9.93 -7.44 -23.73
N THR A 326 -9.03 -8.42 -23.63
CA THR A 326 -8.80 -9.41 -24.71
C THR A 326 -9.27 -10.81 -24.41
N GLU A 327 -9.40 -11.17 -23.13
CA GLU A 327 -9.67 -12.54 -22.69
C GLU A 327 -11.10 -12.67 -22.13
N PRO A 328 -11.70 -13.88 -22.19
CA PRO A 328 -13.03 -14.10 -21.64
C PRO A 328 -13.04 -14.06 -20.11
N LEU A 329 -14.13 -13.61 -19.50
CA LEU A 329 -14.32 -13.70 -18.05
C LEU A 329 -14.25 -15.16 -17.62
N VAL A 330 -13.59 -15.44 -16.50
CA VAL A 330 -13.44 -16.83 -16.02
C VAL A 330 -14.83 -17.37 -15.67
N ALA A 331 -15.16 -18.55 -16.22
CA ALA A 331 -16.40 -19.27 -15.97
C ALA A 331 -16.18 -20.43 -14.99
N ASP A 332 -17.26 -20.90 -14.36
CA ASP A 332 -17.22 -21.98 -13.34
C ASP A 332 -16.54 -23.26 -13.83
N PHE A 333 -16.69 -23.59 -15.12
CA PHE A 333 -16.17 -24.82 -15.72
C PHE A 333 -14.66 -24.79 -16.03
N GLU A 334 -14.04 -23.62 -16.02
CA GLU A 334 -12.62 -23.45 -16.39
C GLU A 334 -11.66 -23.67 -15.22
N ILE A 335 -12.19 -23.73 -13.98
CA ILE A 335 -11.37 -23.89 -12.78
C ILE A 335 -11.41 -25.35 -12.34
N PRO A 336 -10.25 -26.04 -12.24
CA PRO A 336 -10.20 -27.39 -11.71
C PRO A 336 -10.91 -27.47 -10.35
N SER A 337 -11.68 -28.54 -10.13
CA SER A 337 -12.16 -28.89 -8.79
C SER A 337 -10.94 -28.98 -7.88
N GLU A 338 -10.90 -28.18 -6.82
CA GLU A 338 -9.82 -28.21 -5.83
C GLU A 338 -9.64 -29.66 -5.38
N SER A 339 -8.51 -30.28 -5.74
CA SER A 339 -8.19 -31.63 -5.28
C SER A 339 -8.07 -31.57 -3.76
N GLU A 340 -8.67 -32.53 -3.05
CA GLU A 340 -8.72 -32.64 -1.58
C GLU A 340 -7.36 -32.48 -0.85
N HIS A 341 -6.24 -32.55 -1.57
CA HIS A 341 -4.90 -32.29 -1.06
C HIS A 341 -4.62 -30.81 -0.73
N ASP A 342 -5.21 -29.87 -1.48
CA ASP A 342 -5.06 -28.44 -1.23
C ASP A 342 -5.94 -28.00 -0.05
N ASN A 343 -7.01 -28.74 0.24
CA ASN A 343 -7.91 -28.43 1.36
C ASN A 343 -7.32 -28.77 2.73
N SER A 344 -6.46 -29.78 2.89
CA SER A 344 -5.98 -30.14 4.24
C SER A 344 -5.02 -29.10 4.84
N VAL A 345 -4.08 -28.58 4.05
CA VAL A 345 -3.13 -27.55 4.53
C VAL A 345 -3.79 -26.18 4.57
N THR A 346 -4.67 -25.90 3.61
CA THR A 346 -5.37 -24.62 3.52
C THR A 346 -6.48 -24.51 4.56
N VAL A 347 -7.18 -25.58 4.96
CA VAL A 347 -8.22 -25.53 6.01
C VAL A 347 -7.63 -25.44 7.42
N ASP A 348 -6.53 -26.13 7.74
CA ASP A 348 -5.88 -25.97 9.06
C ASP A 348 -5.24 -24.57 9.25
N ILE A 349 -4.74 -23.98 8.15
CA ILE A 349 -4.18 -22.62 8.14
C ILE A 349 -5.29 -21.55 7.99
N MET A 350 -6.37 -21.81 7.25
CA MET A 350 -7.56 -20.97 7.20
C MET A 350 -8.25 -20.95 8.56
N ASN A 351 -8.37 -22.07 9.28
CA ASN A 351 -8.87 -22.08 10.66
C ASN A 351 -7.98 -21.25 11.61
N SER A 352 -6.68 -21.12 11.31
CA SER A 352 -5.76 -20.23 12.03
C SER A 352 -5.95 -18.73 11.67
N LEU A 353 -6.65 -18.43 10.57
CA LEU A 353 -6.96 -17.09 10.06
C LEU A 353 -8.47 -16.72 10.14
N GLU A 354 -9.38 -17.69 10.27
CA GLU A 354 -10.84 -17.53 10.34
C GLU A 354 -11.32 -17.06 11.72
N GLY A 355 -10.51 -17.22 12.76
CA GLY A 355 -10.71 -16.54 14.04
C GLY A 355 -10.35 -15.04 14.02
N VAL A 356 -9.98 -14.50 12.85
CA VAL A 356 -9.40 -13.17 12.68
C VAL A 356 -10.20 -12.36 11.66
N THR A 357 -11.43 -12.00 12.03
CA THR A 357 -11.90 -10.66 11.65
C THR A 357 -10.91 -9.66 12.25
N PRO A 358 -10.42 -8.66 11.51
CA PRO A 358 -9.72 -7.57 12.16
C PRO A 358 -10.67 -7.01 13.22
N PRO A 359 -10.25 -6.83 14.48
CA PRO A 359 -10.98 -5.96 15.36
C PRO A 359 -10.81 -4.56 14.78
N MET A 360 -11.66 -4.23 13.82
CA MET A 360 -12.14 -2.87 13.71
C MET A 360 -12.77 -2.66 15.08
N THR A 361 -12.03 -2.02 15.99
CA THR A 361 -12.58 -1.69 17.32
C THR A 361 -13.95 -1.11 17.04
N GLU A 362 -15.00 -1.72 17.59
CA GLU A 362 -16.37 -1.20 17.46
C GLU A 362 -16.41 0.31 17.72
N GLU A 363 -15.47 0.83 18.52
CA GLU A 363 -15.13 2.23 18.71
C GLU A 363 -14.88 3.01 17.40
N MET A 364 -14.03 2.53 16.49
CA MET A 364 -13.73 3.18 15.20
C MET A 364 -14.90 3.09 14.23
N HIS A 365 -15.69 2.01 14.28
CA HIS A 365 -16.95 1.90 13.53
C HIS A 365 -18.05 2.80 14.11
N ARG A 366 -18.14 2.91 15.44
CA ARG A 366 -19.05 3.83 16.13
C ARG A 366 -18.67 5.29 15.87
N GLN A 367 -17.37 5.60 15.87
CA GLN A 367 -16.84 6.90 15.47
C GLN A 367 -17.15 7.18 14.00
N TRP A 368 -17.08 6.18 13.11
CA TRP A 368 -17.51 6.27 11.71
C TRP A 368 -18.99 6.64 11.56
N VAL A 369 -19.91 6.03 12.34
CA VAL A 369 -21.34 6.42 12.35
C VAL A 369 -21.55 7.82 12.93
N ALA A 370 -20.84 8.18 14.00
CA ALA A 370 -20.98 9.47 14.69
C ALA A 370 -20.46 10.64 13.84
N ASP A 371 -19.33 10.48 13.16
CA ASP A 371 -18.72 11.51 12.30
C ASP A 371 -19.56 11.75 11.03
N LEU A 372 -20.21 10.71 10.50
CA LEU A 372 -21.17 10.81 9.38
C LEU A 372 -22.41 11.65 9.74
N GLN A 373 -22.80 11.67 11.01
CA GLN A 373 -23.96 12.44 11.49
C GLN A 373 -23.58 13.85 11.98
N GLY A 374 -22.33 14.07 12.41
CA GLY A 374 -21.86 15.36 12.92
C GLY A 374 -21.35 16.37 11.87
N GLY A 375 -20.99 15.91 10.67
CA GLY A 375 -20.30 16.72 9.66
C GLY A 375 -21.14 17.72 8.85
N LEU A 376 -22.46 17.79 9.06
CA LEU A 376 -23.35 18.71 8.32
C LEU A 376 -23.64 20.04 9.05
N GLY A 377 -22.95 20.32 10.17
CA GLY A 377 -23.42 21.32 11.14
C GLY A 377 -22.66 22.65 11.25
N GLU A 378 -21.33 22.72 11.08
CA GLU A 378 -20.59 23.92 11.53
C GLU A 378 -19.58 24.43 10.50
N GLY A 379 -19.65 25.75 10.26
CA GLY A 379 -18.93 26.46 9.21
C GLY A 379 -17.41 26.34 9.32
N PHE A 380 -16.79 25.96 8.20
CA PHE A 380 -15.34 25.89 8.05
C PHE A 380 -14.75 27.28 7.81
N ASP A 381 -13.87 27.71 8.71
CA ASP A 381 -12.88 28.75 8.47
C ASP A 381 -11.66 28.12 7.74
N PRO A 382 -11.10 28.74 6.70
CA PRO A 382 -9.95 28.19 5.99
C PRO A 382 -8.70 28.26 6.87
N ALA A 383 -8.09 27.12 7.16
CA ALA A 383 -6.83 27.05 7.89
C ALA A 383 -5.71 27.79 7.12
N PRO A 384 -4.85 28.56 7.81
CA PRO A 384 -3.77 29.31 7.16
C PRO A 384 -2.65 28.38 6.69
N ASP A 385 -1.96 28.82 5.63
CA ASP A 385 -0.84 28.15 4.96
C ASP A 385 0.09 27.38 5.91
N LEU A 386 -0.09 26.06 5.96
CA LEU A 386 0.84 25.15 6.61
C LEU A 386 2.04 24.92 5.67
N ASP A 387 3.25 25.20 6.15
CA ASP A 387 4.49 24.88 5.45
C ASP A 387 4.64 23.36 5.28
N PHE A 388 4.31 22.87 4.08
CA PHE A 388 4.29 21.46 3.70
C PHE A 388 5.68 20.88 3.40
N SER A 389 6.73 21.69 3.38
CA SER A 389 8.05 21.30 2.84
C SER A 389 8.71 20.15 3.61
N ASN A 390 8.51 20.04 4.92
CA ASN A 390 9.17 19.02 5.75
C ASN A 390 8.38 17.71 5.96
N ARG A 391 7.09 17.64 5.57
CA ARG A 391 6.23 16.47 5.85
C ARG A 391 5.99 15.55 4.64
N ILE A 392 6.30 16.02 3.44
CA ILE A 392 6.08 15.29 2.17
C ILE A 392 7.13 14.19 1.96
N TYR A 393 8.38 14.39 2.41
CA TYR A 393 9.49 13.50 2.07
C TYR A 393 9.48 12.14 2.78
N PHE A 394 8.79 12.01 3.92
CA PHE A 394 8.72 10.76 4.67
C PHE A 394 7.46 9.93 4.39
N SER A 395 6.52 10.47 3.61
CA SER A 395 5.15 9.97 3.57
C SER A 395 4.61 9.66 2.18
N LEU A 396 5.32 10.10 1.13
CA LEU A 396 5.28 9.45 -0.17
C LEU A 396 5.84 8.05 -0.08
#